data_AF-A2FAT4-F1
#
_entry.id   AF-A2FAT4-F1
#
_cell.length_a   1.000
_cell.length_b   1.000
_cell.length_c   1.000
_cell.angle_alpha   90.00
_cell.angle_beta   90.00
_cell.angle_gamma   90.00
#
_symmetry.space_group_name_H-M   'P 1'
#
loop_
_entity.id
_entity.type
_entity.pdbx_description
1 polymer ?
#
loop_
_entity_poly.entity_id
_entity_poly.type
_entity_poly.pdbx_seq_one_letter_code
_entity_poly.pdbx_strand_id
1 'polypeptide(L)'
;MNDDQINFVGIVYALFSIAFLSLGQFLAFVQQKSSNTSGPSIQHSTSFYEAMISLILTVIFEFNSDSSILVHSFTTNESILIIVSGFIAILSNSVTISLASGQSSINFQLLDHFKSFVLFILSFIVFPISGAQKRLRLITQIIAFVLGMSSSIIISLYHSLDTQKESEIDSDQFGVEPENDVKAQETESKRVYPIIRRLLEDPLSSDSSDKEIKT
;
A
#
# COMPACT_ATOMS: atom_id res chain seq x y z
N MET A 1 30.95 -15.47 7.36
CA MET A 1 30.51 -14.37 6.47
C MET A 1 29.70 -13.45 7.35
N ASN A 2 30.10 -12.18 7.49
CA ASN A 2 29.53 -11.27 8.48
C ASN A 2 28.04 -11.02 8.23
N ASP A 3 27.22 -11.35 9.23
CA ASP A 3 25.77 -11.11 9.31
C ASP A 3 25.40 -9.64 9.62
N ASP A 4 26.20 -8.69 9.11
CA ASP A 4 26.02 -7.24 9.31
C ASP A 4 25.88 -6.47 7.98
N GLN A 5 25.43 -7.12 6.90
CA GLN A 5 25.22 -6.43 5.63
C GLN A 5 23.84 -5.78 5.57
N ILE A 6 23.74 -4.60 6.17
CA ILE A 6 22.74 -3.61 5.75
C ILE A 6 23.07 -3.27 4.29
N ASN A 7 22.37 -3.90 3.36
CA ASN A 7 22.56 -3.65 1.93
C ASN A 7 21.90 -2.32 1.56
N PHE A 8 22.71 -1.28 1.35
CA PHE A 8 22.24 0.05 0.96
C PHE A 8 21.34 0.01 -0.29
N VAL A 9 21.69 -0.83 -1.27
CA VAL A 9 20.89 -1.04 -2.48
C VAL A 9 19.51 -1.61 -2.13
N GLY A 10 19.45 -2.55 -1.19
CA GLY A 10 18.20 -3.12 -0.68
C GLY A 10 17.31 -2.08 0.02
N ILE A 11 17.90 -1.13 0.75
CA ILE A 11 17.16 -0.03 1.38
C ILE A 11 16.52 0.87 0.33
N VAL A 12 17.25 1.23 -0.72
CA VAL A 12 16.71 2.07 -1.81
C VAL A 12 15.51 1.38 -2.47
N TYR A 13 15.64 0.09 -2.82
CA TYR A 13 14.53 -0.68 -3.37
C TYR A 13 13.34 -0.79 -2.42
N ALA A 14 13.58 -0.96 -1.12
CA ALA A 14 12.53 -1.01 -0.11
C ALA A 14 11.76 0.32 -0.02
N LEU A 15 12.45 1.47 -0.04
CA LEU A 15 11.81 2.79 0.00
C LEU A 15 10.95 3.05 -1.24
N PHE A 16 11.47 2.74 -2.43
CA PHE A 16 10.68 2.83 -3.67
C PHE A 16 9.46 1.92 -3.62
N SER A 17 9.63 0.67 -3.19
CA SER A 17 8.53 -0.28 -3.07
C SER A 17 7.43 0.23 -2.13
N ILE A 18 7.79 0.79 -0.97
CA ILE A 18 6.82 1.37 -0.02
C ILE A 18 6.08 2.57 -0.64
N ALA A 19 6.78 3.45 -1.34
CA ALA A 19 6.16 4.60 -1.99
C ALA A 19 5.16 4.20 -3.09
N PHE A 20 5.54 3.28 -3.97
CA PHE A 20 4.66 2.77 -5.03
C PHE A 20 3.48 1.98 -4.48
N LEU A 21 3.70 1.15 -3.45
CA LEU A 21 2.64 0.40 -2.80
C LEU A 21 1.62 1.35 -2.15
N SER A 22 2.09 2.37 -1.43
CA SER A 22 1.24 3.38 -0.82
C SER A 22 0.42 4.16 -1.85
N LEU A 23 1.03 4.54 -2.98
CA LEU A 23 0.34 5.21 -4.07
C LEU A 23 -0.74 4.30 -4.69
N GLY A 24 -0.44 3.03 -4.94
CA GLY A 24 -1.40 2.07 -5.48
C GLY A 24 -2.60 1.85 -4.55
N GLN A 25 -2.35 1.70 -3.24
CA GLN A 25 -3.41 1.56 -2.23
C GLN A 25 -4.28 2.82 -2.15
N PHE A 26 -3.67 4.00 -2.20
CA PHE A 26 -4.40 5.26 -2.20
C PHE A 26 -5.29 5.42 -3.44
N LEU A 27 -4.76 5.12 -4.64
CA LEU A 27 -5.55 5.17 -5.88
C LEU A 27 -6.72 4.19 -5.86
N ALA A 28 -6.50 2.95 -5.38
CA ALA A 28 -7.56 1.96 -5.25
C ALA A 28 -8.66 2.41 -4.29
N PHE A 29 -8.29 3.02 -3.16
CA PHE A 29 -9.24 3.59 -2.20
C PHE A 29 -10.06 4.74 -2.81
N VAL A 30 -9.41 5.65 -3.52
CA VAL A 30 -10.08 6.77 -4.20
C VAL A 30 -11.04 6.27 -5.29
N GLN A 31 -10.63 5.28 -6.08
CA GLN A 31 -11.48 4.66 -7.11
C GLN A 31 -12.69 3.95 -6.48
N GLN A 32 -12.50 3.24 -5.37
CA GLN A 32 -13.57 2.57 -4.65
C GLN A 32 -14.61 3.54 -4.11
N LYS A 33 -14.14 4.64 -3.51
CA LYS A 33 -15.01 5.68 -2.98
C LYS A 33 -15.75 6.45 -4.08
N SER A 34 -15.07 6.74 -5.19
CA SER A 34 -15.67 7.47 -6.32
C SER A 34 -16.67 6.64 -7.12
N SER A 35 -16.45 5.33 -7.25
CA SER A 35 -17.27 4.46 -8.10
C SER A 35 -18.38 3.78 -7.32
N ASN A 36 -18.43 3.95 -5.99
CA ASN A 36 -19.34 3.26 -5.06
C ASN A 36 -19.47 1.76 -5.35
N THR A 37 -18.37 1.17 -5.83
CA THR A 37 -18.32 -0.19 -6.35
C THR A 37 -17.71 -1.10 -5.28
N SER A 38 -18.15 -2.35 -5.24
CA SER A 38 -17.64 -3.34 -4.29
C SER A 38 -16.12 -3.49 -4.42
N GLY A 39 -15.39 -3.39 -3.31
CA GLY A 39 -13.93 -3.48 -3.27
C GLY A 39 -13.32 -4.66 -4.04
N PRO A 40 -13.83 -5.89 -3.86
CA PRO A 40 -13.40 -7.06 -4.63
C PRO A 40 -13.55 -6.92 -6.15
N SER A 41 -14.52 -6.14 -6.63
CA SER A 41 -14.73 -5.95 -8.07
C SER A 41 -13.63 -5.07 -8.69
N ILE A 42 -13.17 -4.05 -7.96
CA ILE A 42 -12.05 -3.19 -8.38
C ILE A 42 -10.76 -4.00 -8.41
N GLN A 43 -10.50 -4.80 -7.37
CA GLN A 43 -9.34 -5.68 -7.33
C GLN A 43 -9.37 -6.71 -8.47
N HIS A 44 -10.54 -7.28 -8.77
CA HIS A 44 -10.67 -8.19 -9.91
C HIS A 44 -10.30 -7.49 -11.23
N SER A 45 -10.75 -6.24 -11.43
CA SER A 45 -10.43 -5.45 -12.63
C SER A 45 -8.95 -5.10 -12.77
N THR A 46 -8.22 -4.87 -11.67
CA THR A 46 -6.79 -4.51 -11.70
C THR A 46 -5.86 -5.72 -11.65
N SER A 47 -6.28 -6.80 -10.98
CA SER A 47 -5.46 -8.01 -10.76
C SER A 47 -4.89 -8.63 -12.04
N PHE A 48 -5.64 -8.58 -13.15
CA PHE A 48 -5.16 -9.11 -14.42
C PHE A 48 -3.96 -8.32 -14.95
N TYR A 49 -4.00 -6.99 -14.86
CA TYR A 49 -2.89 -6.13 -15.30
C TYR A 49 -1.67 -6.32 -14.40
N GLU A 50 -1.87 -6.39 -13.09
CA GLU A 50 -0.79 -6.66 -12.12
C GLU A 50 -0.14 -8.03 -12.37
N ALA A 51 -0.94 -9.06 -12.66
CA ALA A 51 -0.44 -10.40 -13.00
C ALA A 51 0.39 -10.39 -14.29
N MET A 52 -0.05 -9.67 -15.33
CA MET A 52 0.70 -9.55 -16.59
C MET A 52 2.03 -8.82 -16.42
N ILE A 53 2.03 -7.69 -15.70
CA ILE A 53 3.26 -6.93 -15.42
C ILE A 53 4.22 -7.79 -14.59
N SER A 54 3.72 -8.47 -13.55
CA SER A 54 4.52 -9.36 -12.70
C SER A 54 5.15 -10.51 -13.51
N LEU A 55 4.39 -11.11 -14.44
CA LEU A 55 4.89 -12.18 -15.30
C LEU A 55 6.01 -11.69 -16.22
N ILE A 56 5.84 -10.52 -16.86
CA ILE A 56 6.86 -9.92 -17.71
C ILE A 56 8.13 -9.62 -16.91
N LEU A 57 7.99 -9.01 -15.73
CA LEU A 57 9.12 -8.70 -14.85
C LEU A 57 9.83 -9.97 -14.39
N THR A 58 9.08 -11.00 -13.99
CA THR A 58 9.64 -12.29 -13.57
C THR A 58 10.48 -12.90 -14.69
N VAL A 59 10.00 -12.87 -15.94
CA VAL A 59 10.78 -13.37 -17.09
C VAL A 59 12.07 -12.57 -17.26
N ILE A 60 12.02 -11.24 -17.19
CA ILE A 60 13.21 -10.38 -17.38
C ILE A 60 14.27 -10.62 -16.30
N PHE A 61 13.85 -10.75 -15.03
CA PHE A 61 14.76 -10.86 -13.90
C PHE A 61 15.24 -12.29 -13.64
N GLU A 62 14.37 -13.30 -13.73
CA GLU A 62 14.70 -14.69 -13.34
C GLU A 62 15.28 -15.53 -14.48
N PHE A 63 15.10 -15.15 -15.75
CA PHE A 63 15.64 -15.93 -16.88
C PHE A 63 17.12 -15.64 -17.16
N ASN A 64 17.63 -14.49 -16.73
CA ASN A 64 18.99 -14.04 -17.01
C ASN A 64 19.99 -14.35 -15.89
N SER A 65 19.60 -15.10 -14.86
CA SER A 65 20.43 -15.44 -13.71
C SER A 65 20.98 -16.87 -13.82
N ASP A 66 22.23 -17.09 -13.36
CA ASP A 66 22.85 -18.42 -13.29
C ASP A 66 22.07 -19.39 -12.36
N SER A 67 21.24 -18.85 -11.48
CA SER A 67 20.29 -19.57 -10.62
C SER A 67 18.86 -19.48 -11.16
N SER A 68 18.67 -19.65 -12.48
CA SER A 68 17.36 -19.48 -13.10
C SER A 68 16.32 -20.47 -12.56
N ILE A 69 15.09 -19.97 -12.40
CA ILE A 69 13.92 -20.75 -11.99
C ILE A 69 13.63 -21.97 -12.89
N LEU A 70 14.13 -21.96 -14.13
CA LEU A 70 14.00 -23.05 -15.10
C LEU A 70 14.91 -24.25 -14.78
N VAL A 71 15.98 -24.04 -14.03
CA VAL A 71 16.97 -25.07 -13.67
C VAL A 71 16.67 -25.66 -12.29
N HIS A 72 15.86 -24.97 -11.47
CA HIS A 72 15.49 -25.44 -10.14
C HIS A 72 14.49 -26.60 -10.18
N SER A 73 14.83 -27.71 -9.52
CA SER A 73 13.91 -28.84 -9.37
C SER A 73 12.97 -28.58 -8.20
N PHE A 74 11.77 -28.09 -8.49
CA PHE A 74 10.75 -27.85 -7.46
C PHE A 74 10.35 -29.14 -6.75
N THR A 75 10.42 -29.12 -5.42
CA THR A 75 9.87 -30.18 -4.59
C THR A 75 8.36 -29.99 -4.38
N THR A 76 7.64 -31.08 -4.07
CA THR A 76 6.19 -31.04 -3.82
C THR A 76 5.84 -30.10 -2.66
N ASN A 77 6.66 -30.07 -1.62
CA ASN A 77 6.45 -29.21 -0.45
C ASN A 77 6.60 -27.72 -0.80
N GLU A 78 7.62 -27.37 -1.60
CA GLU A 78 7.82 -25.99 -2.08
C GLU A 78 6.65 -25.55 -2.96
N SER A 79 6.18 -26.42 -3.85
CA SER A 79 5.04 -26.12 -4.74
C SER A 79 3.77 -25.84 -3.96
N ILE A 80 3.49 -26.62 -2.91
CA ILE A 80 2.34 -26.39 -2.01
C ILE A 80 2.49 -25.05 -1.28
N LEU A 81 3.68 -24.73 -0.78
CA LEU A 81 3.95 -23.46 -0.10
C LEU A 81 3.75 -22.25 -1.02
N ILE A 82 4.17 -22.34 -2.29
CA ILE A 82 3.97 -21.28 -3.28
C ILE A 82 2.47 -21.04 -3.51
N ILE A 83 1.69 -22.12 -3.68
CA ILE A 83 0.25 -22.00 -3.90
C ILE A 83 -0.44 -21.40 -2.66
N VAL A 84 -0.14 -21.92 -1.47
CA VAL A 84 -0.75 -21.45 -0.22
C VAL A 84 -0.41 -19.98 0.06
N SER A 85 0.84 -19.57 -0.13
CA SER A 85 1.25 -18.18 0.04
C SER A 85 0.56 -17.24 -0.96
N GLY A 86 0.38 -17.67 -2.21
CA GLY A 86 -0.41 -16.95 -3.21
C GLY A 86 -1.87 -16.76 -2.79
N PHE A 87 -2.53 -17.82 -2.29
CA PHE A 87 -3.92 -17.72 -1.79
C PHE A 87 -4.04 -16.75 -0.61
N ILE A 88 -3.11 -16.82 0.35
CA ILE A 88 -3.10 -15.90 1.51
C ILE A 88 -2.93 -14.46 1.04
N ALA A 89 -2.07 -14.20 0.06
CA ALA A 89 -1.85 -12.86 -0.49
C ALA A 89 -3.13 -12.29 -1.14
N ILE A 90 -3.82 -13.09 -1.96
CA ILE A 90 -5.07 -12.69 -2.62
C ILE A 90 -6.16 -12.38 -1.58
N LEU A 91 -6.34 -13.27 -0.59
CA LEU A 91 -7.33 -13.10 0.46
C LEU A 91 -7.03 -11.87 1.32
N SER A 92 -5.77 -11.65 1.70
CA SER A 92 -5.36 -10.49 2.48
C SER A 92 -5.68 -9.18 1.74
N ASN A 93 -5.35 -9.09 0.45
CA ASN A 93 -5.66 -7.89 -0.34
C ASN A 93 -7.17 -7.69 -0.51
N SER A 94 -7.93 -8.76 -0.73
CA SER A 94 -9.40 -8.68 -0.89
C SER A 94 -10.10 -8.24 0.39
N VAL A 95 -9.66 -8.74 1.55
CA VAL A 95 -10.18 -8.32 2.85
C VAL A 95 -9.86 -6.84 3.12
N THR A 96 -8.64 -6.37 2.84
CA THR A 96 -8.26 -4.96 3.03
C THR A 96 -9.14 -4.03 2.21
N ILE A 97 -9.30 -4.30 0.91
CA ILE A 97 -10.08 -3.44 0.02
C ILE A 97 -11.59 -3.54 0.37
N SER A 98 -12.09 -4.71 0.74
CA SER A 98 -13.50 -4.86 1.17
C SER A 98 -13.82 -4.06 2.43
N LEU A 99 -12.91 -4.05 3.41
CA LEU A 99 -13.09 -3.30 4.65
C LEU A 99 -12.94 -1.79 4.44
N ALA A 100 -12.19 -1.36 3.43
CA ALA A 100 -12.03 0.05 3.07
C ALA A 100 -13.35 0.73 2.68
N SER A 101 -14.28 0.02 2.04
CA SER A 101 -15.54 0.62 1.55
C SER A 101 -16.51 1.06 2.65
N GLY A 102 -16.44 0.47 3.84
CA GLY A 102 -17.47 0.62 4.87
C GLY A 102 -17.01 1.31 6.15
N GLN A 103 -15.77 1.78 6.21
CA GLN A 103 -15.13 2.23 7.43
C GLN A 103 -14.66 3.68 7.30
N SER A 104 -14.67 4.42 8.41
CA SER A 104 -14.06 5.75 8.50
C SER A 104 -12.55 5.68 8.24
N SER A 105 -11.92 6.80 7.85
CA SER A 105 -10.45 6.88 7.64
C SER A 105 -9.65 6.23 8.76
N ILE A 106 -10.10 6.47 9.99
CA ILE A 106 -9.45 6.07 11.22
C ILE A 106 -9.50 4.55 11.38
N ASN A 107 -10.65 3.95 11.10
CA ASN A 107 -10.82 2.50 11.17
C ASN A 107 -10.05 1.79 10.04
N PHE A 108 -9.97 2.41 8.86
CA PHE A 108 -9.16 1.89 7.76
C PHE A 108 -7.65 1.91 8.09
N GLN A 109 -7.16 3.02 8.65
CA GLN A 109 -5.76 3.15 9.07
C GLN A 109 -5.39 2.15 10.19
N LEU A 110 -6.28 1.94 11.16
CA LEU A 110 -6.07 0.94 12.20
C LEU A 110 -5.99 -0.48 11.62
N LEU A 111 -6.77 -0.77 10.58
CA LEU A 111 -6.75 -2.06 9.90
C LEU A 111 -5.42 -2.31 9.17
N ASP A 112 -4.87 -1.30 8.51
CA ASP A 112 -3.57 -1.38 7.85
C ASP A 112 -2.42 -1.58 8.85
N HIS A 113 -2.52 -0.95 10.02
CA HIS A 113 -1.61 -1.20 11.14
C HIS A 113 -1.76 -2.62 11.70
N PHE A 114 -2.99 -3.13 11.80
CA PHE A 114 -3.24 -4.50 12.23
C PHE A 114 -2.69 -5.54 11.23
N LYS A 115 -2.85 -5.31 9.92
CA LYS A 115 -2.24 -6.15 8.87
C LYS A 115 -0.73 -6.24 9.03
N SER A 116 -0.08 -5.09 9.26
CA SER A 116 1.37 -5.01 9.47
C SER A 116 1.81 -5.73 10.77
N PHE A 117 1.01 -5.67 11.83
CA PHE A 117 1.24 -6.39 13.09
C PHE A 117 1.17 -7.92 12.90
N VAL A 118 0.18 -8.41 12.15
CA VAL A 118 0.06 -9.85 11.83
C VAL A 118 1.25 -10.34 11.01
N LEU A 119 1.68 -9.57 10.00
CA LEU A 119 2.86 -9.90 9.20
C LEU A 119 4.14 -9.92 10.05
N PHE A 120 4.27 -9.00 11.01
CA PHE A 120 5.41 -9.00 11.93
C PHE A 120 5.47 -10.28 12.79
N ILE A 121 4.34 -10.69 13.39
CA ILE A 121 4.26 -11.93 14.16
C ILE A 121 4.56 -13.14 13.29
N LEU A 122 3.95 -13.20 12.09
CA LEU A 122 4.15 -14.30 11.16
C LEU A 122 5.60 -14.41 10.71
N SER A 123 6.25 -13.27 10.41
CA SER A 123 7.66 -13.22 10.07
C SER A 123 8.53 -13.73 11.23
N PHE A 124 8.16 -13.46 12.47
CA PHE A 124 8.90 -13.90 13.65
C PHE A 124 8.80 -15.42 13.88
N ILE A 125 7.64 -16.01 13.55
CA ILE A 125 7.40 -17.45 13.65
C ILE A 125 8.10 -18.19 12.51
N VAL A 126 7.96 -17.70 11.27
CA VAL A 126 8.48 -18.37 10.06
C VAL A 126 9.99 -18.22 9.93
N PHE A 127 10.55 -17.08 10.33
CA PHE A 127 11.99 -16.79 10.25
C PHE A 127 12.57 -16.63 11.65
N PRO A 128 12.79 -17.73 12.39
CA PRO A 128 13.38 -17.66 13.71
C PRO A 128 14.81 -17.11 13.59
N ILE A 129 15.08 -16.03 14.33
CA ILE A 129 16.42 -15.42 14.36
C ILE A 129 17.41 -16.46 14.89
N SER A 130 18.38 -16.84 14.05
CA SER A 130 19.48 -17.74 14.35
C SER A 130 20.80 -16.95 14.44
N GLY A 131 21.73 -17.42 15.29
CA GLY A 131 23.06 -16.79 15.46
C GLY A 131 23.38 -16.25 16.86
N ALA A 132 24.64 -15.85 17.06
CA ALA A 132 25.20 -15.43 18.34
C ALA A 132 24.57 -14.14 18.92
N GLN A 133 24.00 -13.28 18.08
CA GLN A 133 23.36 -12.02 18.46
C GLN A 133 21.82 -12.09 18.48
N LYS A 134 21.24 -13.28 18.63
CA LYS A 134 19.77 -13.50 18.61
C LYS A 134 19.00 -12.55 19.52
N ARG A 135 19.47 -12.33 20.75
CA ARG A 135 18.78 -11.47 21.74
C ARG A 135 18.80 -10.00 21.35
N LEU A 136 19.93 -9.50 20.85
CA LEU A 136 20.07 -8.09 20.48
C LEU A 136 19.19 -7.77 19.28
N ARG A 137 19.25 -8.61 18.23
CA ARG A 137 18.44 -8.42 17.01
C ARG A 137 16.94 -8.49 17.29
N LEU A 138 16.53 -9.41 18.16
CA LEU A 138 15.15 -9.52 18.63
C LEU A 138 14.70 -8.25 19.35
N ILE A 139 15.49 -7.77 20.31
CA ILE A 139 15.16 -6.56 21.08
C ILE A 139 15.09 -5.34 20.14
N THR A 140 16.03 -5.17 19.22
CA THR A 140 16.02 -4.06 18.27
C THR A 140 14.80 -4.11 17.34
N GLN A 141 14.40 -5.30 16.87
CA GLN A 141 13.19 -5.45 16.04
C GLN A 141 11.91 -5.14 16.82
N ILE A 142 11.81 -5.59 18.08
CA ILE A 142 10.67 -5.26 18.93
C ILE A 142 10.62 -3.76 19.22
N ILE A 143 11.75 -3.12 19.54
CA ILE A 143 11.80 -1.67 19.79
C ILE A 143 11.39 -0.90 18.52
N ALA A 144 11.94 -1.26 17.36
CA ALA A 144 11.58 -0.64 16.09
C ALA A 144 10.08 -0.80 15.79
N PHE A 145 9.52 -1.98 16.07
CA PHE A 145 8.11 -2.27 15.88
C PHE A 145 7.22 -1.43 16.80
N VAL A 146 7.54 -1.38 18.10
CA VAL A 146 6.79 -0.58 19.08
C VAL A 146 6.84 0.89 18.73
N LEU A 147 8.02 1.44 18.41
CA LEU A 147 8.15 2.84 18.01
C LEU A 147 7.35 3.16 16.73
N GLY A 148 7.38 2.27 15.74
CA GLY A 148 6.62 2.43 14.50
C GLY A 148 5.11 2.46 14.76
N MET A 149 4.58 1.49 15.51
CA MET A 149 3.16 1.40 15.83
C MET A 149 2.69 2.54 16.74
N SER A 150 3.46 2.90 17.76
CA SER A 150 3.12 4.03 18.63
C SER A 150 3.11 5.35 17.86
N SER A 151 4.09 5.58 16.98
CA SER A 151 4.13 6.79 16.17
C SER A 151 2.94 6.89 15.23
N SER A 152 2.56 5.79 14.56
CA SER A 152 1.45 5.81 13.62
C SER A 152 0.09 6.05 14.30
N ILE A 153 -0.13 5.46 15.49
CA ILE A 153 -1.34 5.67 16.29
C ILE A 153 -1.43 7.13 16.77
N ILE A 154 -0.32 7.71 17.25
CA ILE A 154 -0.30 9.10 17.72
C ILE A 154 -0.60 10.08 16.58
N ILE A 155 0.01 9.87 15.40
CA ILE A 155 -0.24 10.70 14.22
C ILE A 155 -1.70 10.59 13.78
N SER A 156 -2.24 9.36 13.75
CA SER A 156 -3.65 9.12 13.41
C SER A 156 -4.61 9.81 14.38
N LEU A 157 -4.33 9.74 15.69
CA LEU A 157 -5.11 10.43 16.71
C LEU A 157 -5.03 11.96 16.56
N TYR A 158 -3.83 12.50 16.33
CA TYR A 158 -3.65 13.94 16.14
C TYR A 158 -4.45 14.46 14.93
N HIS A 159 -4.36 13.76 13.80
CA HIS A 159 -5.13 14.09 12.61
C HIS A 159 -6.64 14.03 12.85
N SER A 160 -7.10 13.05 13.63
CA SER A 160 -8.52 12.88 13.96
C SER A 160 -9.06 14.00 14.85
N LEU A 161 -8.25 14.50 15.79
CA LEU A 161 -8.61 15.63 16.64
C LEU A 161 -8.65 16.94 15.86
N ASP A 162 -7.72 17.14 14.94
CA ASP A 162 -7.67 18.33 14.09
C ASP A 162 -8.87 18.40 13.15
N THR A 163 -9.22 17.27 12.53
CA THR A 163 -10.39 17.14 11.65
C THR A 163 -11.70 17.42 12.40
N GLN A 164 -11.84 16.92 13.63
CA GLN A 164 -13.03 17.20 14.45
C GLN A 164 -13.12 18.67 14.85
N LYS A 165 -11.99 19.31 15.16
CA LYS A 165 -11.96 20.71 15.56
C LYS A 165 -12.35 21.66 14.42
N GLU A 166 -11.93 21.39 13.19
CA GLU A 166 -12.41 22.16 12.02
C GLU A 166 -13.91 21.97 11.78
N SER A 167 -14.43 20.75 11.94
CA SER A 167 -15.86 20.50 11.76
C SER A 167 -16.74 21.18 12.82
N GLU A 168 -16.25 21.33 14.04
CA GLU A 168 -16.95 22.03 15.13
C GLU A 168 -16.97 23.55 14.90
N ILE A 169 -15.88 24.12 14.36
CA ILE A 169 -15.77 25.55 14.03
C ILE A 169 -16.70 25.95 12.86
N ASP A 170 -16.87 25.08 11.86
CA ASP A 170 -17.80 25.33 10.74
C ASP A 170 -19.27 25.19 11.17
N SER A 171 -19.57 24.28 12.10
CA SER A 171 -20.92 24.06 12.65
C SER A 171 -21.42 25.24 13.50
N ASP A 172 -20.50 25.95 14.16
CA ASP A 172 -20.83 27.13 14.97
C ASP A 172 -21.06 28.41 14.13
N GLN A 173 -20.52 28.49 12.90
CA GLN A 173 -20.73 29.65 12.00
C GLN A 173 -21.93 29.51 11.05
N PHE A 174 -22.32 28.28 10.71
CA PHE A 174 -23.52 27.98 9.94
C PHE A 174 -24.32 26.95 10.74
N GLY A 175 -25.42 27.37 11.39
CA GLY A 175 -26.28 26.52 12.21
C GLY A 175 -26.92 25.36 11.43
N VAL A 176 -26.12 24.35 11.12
CA VAL A 176 -26.45 23.12 10.41
C VAL A 176 -26.06 21.97 11.32
N GLU A 177 -27.06 21.17 11.67
CA GLU A 177 -26.97 19.95 12.48
C GLU A 177 -25.92 18.98 11.90
N PRO A 178 -25.15 18.22 12.73
CA PRO A 178 -24.05 17.40 12.26
C PRO A 178 -24.55 16.20 11.43
N GLU A 179 -24.61 16.40 10.11
CA GLU A 179 -24.92 15.36 9.15
C GLU A 179 -23.63 14.61 8.78
N ASN A 180 -23.35 13.54 9.53
CA ASN A 180 -22.51 12.37 9.23
C ASN A 180 -21.15 12.62 8.53
N ASP A 181 -20.08 12.11 9.17
CA ASP A 181 -18.66 12.01 8.75
C ASP A 181 -18.38 11.54 7.29
N VAL A 182 -19.41 11.16 6.55
CA VAL A 182 -19.37 10.86 5.12
C VAL A 182 -19.03 12.11 4.29
N LYS A 183 -19.49 13.31 4.68
CA LYS A 183 -19.35 14.54 3.87
C LYS A 183 -17.95 15.19 3.92
N ALA A 184 -17.30 15.22 5.09
CA ALA A 184 -15.95 15.80 5.20
C ALA A 184 -14.95 15.06 4.30
N GLN A 185 -15.12 13.74 4.23
CA GLN A 185 -14.23 12.85 3.50
C GLN A 185 -14.63 12.69 2.01
N GLU A 186 -15.87 13.05 1.63
CA GLU A 186 -16.32 13.23 0.25
C GLU A 186 -15.76 14.54 -0.36
N THR A 187 -15.51 15.54 0.49
CA THR A 187 -14.99 16.86 0.09
C THR A 187 -13.50 16.79 -0.31
N GLU A 188 -12.68 16.02 0.39
CA GLU A 188 -11.29 15.73 -0.04
C GLU A 188 -11.25 14.90 -1.33
N SER A 189 -12.10 13.87 -1.44
CA SER A 189 -12.21 13.07 -2.68
C SER A 189 -12.56 13.97 -3.87
N LYS A 190 -13.53 14.89 -3.72
CA LYS A 190 -13.90 15.88 -4.76
C LYS A 190 -12.80 16.91 -5.07
N ARG A 191 -11.92 17.23 -4.12
CA ARG A 191 -10.77 18.16 -4.33
C ARG A 191 -9.60 17.49 -5.04
N VAL A 192 -9.29 16.24 -4.71
CA VAL A 192 -8.12 15.52 -5.22
C VAL A 192 -8.40 14.87 -6.59
N TYR A 193 -9.65 14.44 -6.84
CA TYR A 193 -10.05 13.86 -8.13
C TYR A 193 -9.68 14.68 -9.38
N PRO A 194 -9.95 16.01 -9.44
CA PRO A 194 -9.59 16.80 -10.61
C PRO A 194 -8.07 16.96 -10.79
N ILE A 195 -7.28 16.87 -9.72
CA ILE A 195 -5.82 16.97 -9.78
C ILE A 195 -5.23 15.67 -10.33
N ILE A 196 -5.68 14.52 -9.82
CA ILE A 196 -5.25 13.21 -10.32
C ILE A 196 -5.71 12.98 -11.76
N ARG A 197 -6.94 13.40 -12.09
CA ARG A 197 -7.46 13.34 -13.47
C ARG A 197 -6.60 14.16 -14.44
N ARG A 198 -6.19 15.38 -14.07
CA ARG A 198 -5.27 16.19 -14.89
C ARG A 198 -3.90 15.53 -15.06
N LEU A 199 -3.38 14.87 -14.03
CA LEU A 199 -2.08 14.18 -14.10
C LEU A 199 -2.13 12.87 -14.91
N LEU A 200 -3.29 12.20 -14.99
CA LEU A 200 -3.48 10.97 -15.76
C LEU A 200 -3.95 11.22 -17.21
N GLU A 201 -4.62 12.34 -17.49
CA GLU A 201 -5.06 12.72 -18.84
C GLU A 201 -3.97 13.45 -19.66
N ASP A 202 -2.88 13.92 -19.03
CA ASP A 202 -1.74 14.58 -19.71
C ASP A 202 -0.41 13.78 -19.71
N PRO A 203 -0.31 12.55 -20.24
CA PRO A 203 0.99 11.97 -20.58
C PRO A 203 1.47 12.34 -21.99
N LEU A 204 0.69 13.09 -22.78
CA LEU A 204 0.96 13.37 -24.21
C LEU A 204 0.65 14.82 -24.61
N SER A 205 1.30 15.79 -23.97
CA SER A 205 1.47 17.12 -24.58
C SER A 205 2.90 17.65 -24.42
N SER A 206 3.90 16.81 -24.70
CA SER A 206 5.21 17.30 -25.14
C SER A 206 5.22 17.46 -26.66
N ASP A 207 4.90 18.67 -27.08
CA ASP A 207 5.60 19.43 -28.12
C ASP A 207 5.85 18.79 -29.50
N SER A 208 5.15 19.31 -30.51
CA SER A 208 5.76 19.49 -31.84
C SER A 208 5.09 20.63 -32.60
N SER A 209 5.87 21.70 -32.78
CA SER A 209 5.93 22.56 -33.98
C SER A 209 4.75 22.49 -34.94
N ASP A 210 4.06 23.62 -35.10
CA ASP A 210 3.75 24.07 -36.45
C ASP A 210 4.02 25.57 -36.62
N LYS A 211 4.89 25.82 -37.59
CA LYS A 211 5.23 27.11 -38.15
C LYS A 211 3.97 27.70 -38.80
N GLU A 212 3.66 28.96 -38.54
CA GLU A 212 3.16 29.83 -39.62
C GLU A 212 3.82 31.21 -39.53
N ILE A 213 4.81 31.37 -40.40
CA ILE A 213 5.21 32.65 -40.99
C ILE A 213 4.06 33.08 -41.92
N LYS A 214 3.51 34.28 -41.70
CA LYS A 214 2.83 35.16 -42.67
C LYS A 214 2.33 36.39 -41.88
N THR A 215 2.57 37.65 -42.24
CA THR A 215 3.30 38.34 -43.31
C THR A 215 3.58 39.74 -42.77
#